data_AF-A0A8S8XPL6-F1
#
_entry.id   AF-A0A8S8XPL6-F1
#
_cell.length_a   1.000
_cell.length_b   1.000
_cell.length_c   1.000
_cell.angle_alpha   90.00
_cell.angle_beta   90.00
_cell.angle_gamma   90.00
#
_symmetry.space_group_name_H-M   'P 1'
#
loop_
_entity.id
_entity.type
_entity.pdbx_description
1 polymer ?
#
loop_
_entity_poly.entity_id
_entity_poly.type
_entity_poly.pdbx_seq_one_letter_code
_entity_poly.pdbx_strand_id
1 'polypeptide(L)'
;MRLEWPVYIFTAGIFFLFAMGVQFISLGKTAVVGLFIILTILYAWVAWVMIKRKAVLELHSYENCSSCGELTPSQGDYCMVCGAAQA
;
A
#
# COMPACT_ATOMS: atom_id res chain seq x y z
N MET A 1 6.46 2.15 -11.05
CA MET A 1 5.38 1.84 -10.08
C MET A 1 4.30 2.91 -10.18
N ARG A 2 3.12 2.59 -10.72
CA ARG A 2 1.97 3.49 -10.73
C ARG A 2 1.38 3.47 -9.31
N LEU A 3 1.33 4.61 -8.62
CA LEU A 3 0.62 4.67 -7.35
C LEU A 3 -0.83 4.26 -7.60
N GLU A 4 -1.34 3.35 -6.78
CA GLU A 4 -2.71 2.86 -6.92
C GLU A 4 -3.66 4.03 -6.64
N TRP A 5 -4.72 4.13 -7.46
CA TRP A 5 -5.74 5.18 -7.38
C TRP A 5 -6.23 5.51 -5.96
N PRO A 6 -6.42 4.52 -5.04
CA PRO A 6 -6.74 4.77 -3.63
C PRO A 6 -5.80 5.74 -2.89
N VAL A 7 -4.50 5.71 -3.20
CA VAL A 7 -3.50 6.55 -2.53
C VAL A 7 -3.66 8.02 -2.93
N TYR A 8 -4.00 8.28 -4.18
CA TYR A 8 -4.27 9.63 -4.66
C TYR A 8 -5.51 10.23 -4.04
N ILE A 9 -6.60 9.45 -3.93
CA ILE A 9 -7.82 9.92 -3.23
C ILE A 9 -7.50 10.22 -1.76
N PHE A 10 -6.79 9.31 -1.10
CA PHE A 10 -6.51 9.43 0.33
C PHE A 10 -5.64 10.65 0.65
N THR A 11 -4.58 10.86 -0.14
CA THR A 11 -3.71 12.03 0.00
C THR A 11 -4.46 13.33 -0.28
N ALA A 12 -5.22 13.39 -1.38
CA ALA A 12 -6.04 14.54 -1.71
C ALA A 12 -7.07 14.87 -0.62
N GLY A 13 -7.71 13.85 -0.05
CA GLY A 13 -8.68 14.01 1.05
C GLY A 13 -8.04 14.54 2.34
N ILE A 14 -6.86 14.05 2.70
CA ILE A 14 -6.10 14.53 3.87
C ILE A 14 -5.72 16.01 3.71
N PHE A 15 -5.17 16.40 2.55
CA PHE A 15 -4.79 17.79 2.31
C PHE A 15 -6.02 18.71 2.24
N PHE A 16 -7.12 18.23 1.67
CA PHE A 16 -8.38 18.96 1.65
C PHE A 16 -8.92 19.18 3.07
N LEU A 17 -8.95 18.16 3.93
CA LEU A 17 -9.37 18.29 5.33
C LEU A 17 -8.45 19.22 6.12
N PHE A 18 -7.14 19.19 5.86
CA PHE A 18 -6.20 20.12 6.46
C PHE A 18 -6.49 21.57 6.05
N ALA A 19 -6.63 21.82 4.75
CA ALA A 19 -6.93 23.14 4.21
C ALA A 19 -8.27 23.68 4.74
N MET A 20 -9.31 22.83 4.76
CA MET A 20 -10.61 23.18 5.32
C MET A 20 -10.54 23.44 6.83
N GLY A 21 -9.79 22.61 7.58
CA GLY A 21 -9.59 22.80 9.00
C GLY A 21 -8.96 24.16 9.30
N VAL A 22 -7.82 24.45 8.67
CA VAL A 22 -7.04 25.68 8.90
C VAL A 22 -7.78 26.93 8.40
N GLN A 23 -8.54 26.84 7.29
CA GLN A 23 -9.21 27.99 6.70
C GLN A 23 -10.49 28.40 7.44
N PHE A 24 -11.27 27.43 7.95
CA PHE A 24 -12.61 27.72 8.49
C PHE A 24 -12.68 27.69 10.01
N ILE A 25 -11.76 27.00 10.67
CA ILE A 25 -11.66 26.97 12.12
C ILE A 25 -10.46 27.86 12.44
N SER A 26 -10.67 29.00 13.09
CA SER A 26 -9.61 29.92 13.54
C SER A 26 -8.74 29.23 14.61
N LEU A 27 -8.00 28.21 14.19
CA LEU A 27 -7.27 27.28 15.03
C LEU A 27 -6.03 27.97 15.56
N GLY A 28 -5.84 27.89 16.87
CA GLY A 28 -4.56 28.25 17.47
C GLY A 28 -3.42 27.44 16.83
N LYS A 29 -2.22 28.03 16.79
CA LYS A 29 -1.01 27.43 16.19
C LYS A 29 -0.76 25.98 16.65
N THR A 30 -1.02 25.70 17.92
CA THR A 30 -0.91 24.36 18.53
C THR A 30 -1.84 23.34 17.90
N ALA A 31 -3.09 23.73 17.61
CA ALA A 31 -4.07 22.85 16.99
C ALA A 31 -3.74 22.55 15.51
N VAL A 32 -3.19 23.53 14.78
CA VAL A 32 -2.70 23.32 13.41
C VAL A 32 -1.53 22.32 13.38
N VAL A 33 -0.57 22.47 14.30
CA VAL A 33 0.56 21.53 14.41
C VAL A 33 0.08 20.12 14.78
N GLY A 34 -0.86 20.00 15.73
CA GLY A 34 -1.46 18.72 16.09
C GLY A 34 -2.16 18.04 14.91
N LEU A 35 -2.96 18.79 14.16
CA LEU A 35 -3.64 18.31 12.96
C LEU A 35 -2.64 17.81 11.90
N PHE A 36 -1.56 18.58 11.67
CA PHE A 36 -0.52 18.21 10.72
C PHE A 36 0.18 16.89 11.11
N ILE A 37 0.52 16.71 12.38
CA ILE A 37 1.15 15.49 12.89
C ILE A 37 0.22 14.28 12.71
N ILE A 38 -1.06 14.41 13.09
CA ILE A 38 -2.06 13.34 12.97
C ILE A 38 -2.20 12.90 11.52
N LEU A 39 -2.32 13.85 10.59
CA LEU A 39 -2.44 13.58 9.16
C LEU A 39 -1.17 12.91 8.61
N THR A 40 0.01 13.31 9.07
CA THR A 40 1.29 12.69 8.68
C THR A 40 1.37 11.24 9.15
N ILE A 41 0.95 10.95 10.39
CA ILE A 41 0.91 9.59 10.93
C ILE A 41 -0.09 8.73 10.14
N LEU A 42 -1.29 9.26 9.85
CA LEU A 42 -2.30 8.58 9.03
C LEU A 42 -1.77 8.24 7.64
N TYR A 43 -1.06 9.19 7.00
CA TYR A 43 -0.42 8.96 5.72
C TYR A 43 0.65 7.86 5.78
N ALA A 44 1.53 7.90 6.78
CA ALA A 44 2.55 6.88 6.98
C ALA A 44 1.93 5.49 7.22
N TRP A 45 0.85 5.41 8.00
CA TRP A 45 0.13 4.17 8.26
C TRP A 45 -0.48 3.58 6.99
N VAL A 46 -1.16 4.38 6.17
CA VAL A 46 -1.71 3.91 4.89
C VAL A 46 -0.60 3.44 3.95
N ALA A 47 0.50 4.17 3.86
CA ALA A 47 1.66 3.75 3.06
C ALA A 47 2.20 2.38 3.52
N TRP A 48 2.30 2.16 4.83
CA TRP A 48 2.74 0.89 5.40
C TRP A 48 1.78 -0.27 5.10
N VAL A 49 0.47 -0.04 5.25
CA VAL A 49 -0.57 -1.05 4.92
C VAL A 49 -0.52 -1.43 3.44
N MET A 50 -0.33 -0.46 2.55
CA MET A 50 -0.22 -0.70 1.10
C MET A 50 1.00 -1.56 0.74
N ILE A 51 2.15 -1.30 1.37
CA ILE A 51 3.37 -2.13 1.20
C ILE A 51 3.11 -3.57 1.63
N LYS A 52 2.46 -3.76 2.79
CA LYS A 52 2.09 -5.10 3.25
C LYS A 52 1.09 -5.78 2.33
N ARG A 53 0.11 -5.05 1.78
CA ARG A 53 -0.90 -5.61 0.88
C ARG A 53 -0.30 -6.07 -0.45
N LYS A 54 0.63 -5.32 -1.03
CA LYS A 54 1.36 -5.75 -2.22
C LYS A 54 2.20 -7.00 -1.96
N ALA A 55 2.96 -7.00 -0.86
CA ALA A 55 3.73 -8.18 -0.47
C ALA A 55 2.84 -9.42 -0.23
N VAL A 56 1.64 -9.23 0.30
CA VAL A 56 0.65 -10.30 0.52
C VAL A 56 0.02 -10.78 -0.79
N LEU A 57 -0.32 -9.87 -1.72
CA LEU A 57 -0.85 -10.24 -3.04
C LEU A 57 0.19 -11.00 -3.87
N GLU A 58 1.47 -10.60 -3.79
CA GLU A 58 2.59 -11.32 -4.40
C GLU A 58 2.85 -12.69 -3.73
N LEU A 59 2.60 -12.81 -2.42
CA LEU A 59 2.72 -14.08 -1.71
C LEU A 59 1.56 -15.05 -1.96
N HIS A 60 0.41 -14.63 -2.50
CA HIS A 60 -0.77 -15.50 -2.60
C HIS A 60 -1.04 -16.09 -3.98
N SER A 61 -0.29 -15.71 -5.02
CA SER A 61 -0.37 -16.39 -6.30
C SER A 61 0.57 -17.60 -6.31
N TYR A 62 0.27 -18.61 -5.47
CA TYR A 62 0.87 -19.94 -5.64
C TYR A 62 0.04 -20.73 -6.64
N GLU A 63 0.71 -21.32 -7.61
CA GLU A 63 0.12 -22.22 -8.60
C GLU A 63 0.80 -23.58 -8.55
N ASN A 64 0.10 -24.60 -9.04
CA ASN A 64 0.68 -25.94 -9.14
C ASN A 64 1.62 -25.98 -10.35
N CYS A 65 2.87 -26.38 -10.13
CA CYS A 65 3.82 -26.58 -11.22
C CYS A 65 3.32 -27.70 -12.15
N SER A 66 3.28 -27.44 -13.46
CA SER A 66 2.88 -28.41 -14.48
C SER A 66 3.80 -29.64 -14.56
N SER A 67 5.03 -29.52 -14.06
CA SER A 67 6.03 -30.59 -14.13
C SER A 67 6.08 -31.49 -12.90
N CYS A 68 5.94 -30.93 -11.69
CA CYS A 68 6.04 -31.70 -10.43
C CYS A 68 4.76 -31.71 -9.58
N GLY A 69 3.76 -30.89 -9.90
CA GLY A 69 2.49 -30.80 -9.16
C GLY A 69 2.56 -30.06 -7.83
N GLU A 70 3.76 -29.63 -7.39
CA GLU A 70 3.96 -28.89 -6.14
C GLU A 70 3.60 -27.41 -6.29
N LEU A 71 3.21 -26.76 -5.18
CA LEU A 71 2.91 -25.34 -5.15
C LEU A 71 4.20 -24.51 -5.27
N THR A 72 4.23 -23.62 -6.25
CA THR A 72 5.31 -22.66 -6.48
C THR A 72 4.71 -21.27 -6.71
N PRO A 73 5.39 -20.17 -6.32
CA PRO A 73 4.85 -18.85 -6.59
C PRO A 73 4.95 -18.54 -8.08
N SER A 74 3.85 -18.04 -8.64
CA SER A 74 3.66 -17.72 -10.06
C SER A 74 4.47 -16.51 -10.54
N GLN A 75 5.24 -15.89 -9.65
CA GLN A 75 6.07 -14.71 -9.98
C GLN A 75 7.49 -15.07 -10.43
N GLY A 76 7.89 -16.34 -10.32
CA GLY A 76 9.21 -16.80 -10.71
C GLY A 76 9.21 -17.50 -12.06
N ASP A 77 10.24 -17.26 -12.88
CA ASP A 77 10.42 -17.93 -14.19
C ASP A 77 10.60 -19.45 -14.05
N TYR A 78 10.97 -19.94 -12.86
CA TYR A 78 11.23 -21.34 -12.57
C TYR A 78 10.54 -21.78 -11.28
N CYS A 79 10.14 -23.04 -11.22
CA CYS A 79 9.60 -23.67 -10.02
C CYS A 79 10.68 -23.74 -8.94
N MET A 80 10.39 -23.27 -7.72
CA MET A 80 11.37 -23.31 -6.62
C MET A 80 11.68 -24.71 -6.09
N VAL A 81 10.85 -25.71 -6.42
CA VAL A 81 11.03 -27.09 -5.96
C VAL A 81 11.81 -27.93 -6.97
N CYS A 82 11.42 -27.89 -8.25
CA CYS A 82 11.99 -28.75 -9.28
C CYS A 82 12.86 -28.03 -10.33
N GLY A 83 12.87 -26.68 -10.34
CA GLY A 83 13.61 -25.90 -11.32
C GLY A 83 13.04 -25.90 -12.73
N ALA A 84 11.88 -26.52 -12.98
CA ALA A 84 11.21 -26.46 -14.28
C ALA A 84 10.72 -25.04 -14.59
N ALA A 85 10.78 -24.62 -15.85
CA ALA A 85 10.26 -23.32 -16.26
C ALA A 85 8.74 -23.22 -15.99
N GLN A 86 8.31 -22.12 -15.38
CA GLN A 86 6.89 -21.78 -15.24
C GLN A 86 6.41 -21.13 -16.55
N ALA A 87 5.16 -21.40 -16.96
CA ALA A 87 4.60 -21.04 -18.27
C ALA A 87 3.55 -19.92 -18.16
#